data_AF-A0AA39M6X8-F1
#
_entry.id   AF-A0AA39M6X8-F1
#
_cell.length_a   1.000
_cell.length_b   1.000
_cell.length_c   1.000
_cell.angle_alpha   90.00
_cell.angle_beta   90.00
_cell.angle_gamma   90.00
#
_symmetry.space_group_name_H-M   'P 1'
#
loop_
_entity.id
_entity.type
_entity.pdbx_description
1 polymer ?
#
loop_
_entity_poly.entity_id
_entity_poly.type
_entity_poly.pdbx_seq_one_letter_code
_entity_poly.pdbx_strand_id
1 'polypeptide(L)'
;MCARSYVARRKWLLWVLALISALSVVAFLVLTLYDIGWTYSYKNHGVHPKKGWEIALLVLSVGISLAGIVIHLLIFLSLRLGSNWRRGHFVIIVFLVFQVYMMARMIILLYVGSRTIAERKGTKADPFAVVLIVFGTLFFINDVISFLFFVTHFRILKQEVHERECEEAAQEDQRSECTSEPGGRSRKATETPFEEWEGIIL
;
A
#
# COMPACT_ATOMS: atom_id res chain seq x y z
N MET A 1 -11.58 -5.89 -26.48
CA MET A 1 -11.52 -6.80 -25.32
C MET A 1 -12.10 -6.08 -24.12
N CYS A 2 -13.15 -6.58 -23.47
CA CYS A 2 -13.75 -5.94 -22.28
C CYS A 2 -12.73 -5.84 -21.13
N ALA A 3 -12.62 -4.67 -20.49
CA ALA A 3 -11.76 -4.40 -19.32
C ALA A 3 -11.93 -5.45 -18.21
N ARG A 4 -13.18 -5.90 -17.97
CA ARG A 4 -13.55 -6.99 -17.06
C ARG A 4 -12.75 -8.28 -17.28
N SER A 5 -12.52 -8.68 -18.54
CA SER A 5 -11.80 -9.91 -18.90
C SER A 5 -10.28 -9.79 -18.67
N TYR A 6 -9.74 -8.57 -18.83
CA TYR A 6 -8.33 -8.27 -18.60
C TYR A 6 -8.01 -8.21 -17.10
N VAL A 7 -8.88 -7.57 -16.31
CA VAL A 7 -8.75 -7.47 -14.85
C VAL A 7 -8.90 -8.84 -14.20
N ALA A 8 -9.92 -9.62 -14.55
CA ALA A 8 -10.13 -10.95 -13.99
C ALA A 8 -8.95 -11.91 -14.21
N ARG A 9 -8.31 -11.85 -15.40
CA ARG A 9 -7.19 -12.73 -15.75
C ARG A 9 -5.87 -12.36 -15.06
N ARG A 10 -5.72 -11.12 -14.57
CA ARG A 10 -4.50 -10.62 -13.89
C ARG A 10 -4.63 -10.49 -12.37
N LYS A 11 -5.78 -10.80 -11.76
CA LYS A 11 -5.95 -10.80 -10.30
C LYS A 11 -4.93 -11.69 -9.58
N TRP A 12 -4.61 -12.85 -10.15
CA TRP A 12 -3.61 -13.77 -9.59
C TRP A 12 -2.22 -13.10 -9.51
N LEU A 13 -1.85 -12.31 -10.53
CA LEU A 13 -0.57 -11.61 -10.58
C LEU A 13 -0.51 -10.49 -9.53
N LEU A 14 -1.59 -9.71 -9.37
CA LEU A 14 -1.69 -8.71 -8.30
C LEU A 14 -1.60 -9.35 -6.92
N TRP A 15 -2.19 -10.53 -6.75
CA TRP A 15 -2.12 -11.29 -5.51
C TRP A 15 -0.70 -11.79 -5.21
N VAL A 16 0.00 -12.35 -6.21
CA VAL A 16 1.40 -12.79 -6.07
C VAL A 16 2.33 -11.62 -5.77
N LEU A 17 2.17 -10.49 -6.46
CA LEU A 17 2.96 -9.28 -6.20
C LEU A 17 2.72 -8.74 -4.78
N ALA A 18 1.46 -8.69 -4.34
CA ALA A 18 1.12 -8.34 -2.97
C ALA A 18 1.68 -9.35 -1.95
N LEU A 19 1.75 -10.64 -2.27
CA LEU A 19 2.37 -11.66 -1.41
C LEU A 19 3.87 -11.44 -1.25
N ILE A 20 4.60 -11.24 -2.34
CA ILE A 20 6.04 -10.98 -2.30
C ILE A 20 6.31 -9.69 -1.52
N SER A 21 5.50 -8.65 -1.73
CA SER A 21 5.55 -7.41 -0.96
C SER A 21 5.24 -7.62 0.53
N ALA A 22 4.27 -8.45 0.88
CA ALA A 22 3.98 -8.76 2.28
C ALA A 22 5.17 -9.47 2.96
N LEU A 23 5.83 -10.39 2.25
CA LEU A 23 7.02 -11.09 2.73
C LEU A 23 8.20 -10.12 2.93
N SER A 24 8.37 -9.11 2.08
CA SER A 24 9.41 -8.09 2.28
C SER A 24 9.16 -7.31 3.57
N VAL A 25 7.91 -6.87 3.82
CA VAL A 25 7.53 -6.18 5.06
C VAL A 25 7.82 -7.03 6.30
N VAL A 26 7.49 -8.33 6.27
CA VAL A 26 7.78 -9.26 7.38
C VAL A 26 9.29 -9.40 7.58
N ALA A 27 10.07 -9.56 6.52
CA ALA A 27 11.53 -9.62 6.60
C ALA A 27 12.10 -8.33 7.23
N PHE A 28 11.56 -7.16 6.88
CA PHE A 28 11.96 -5.88 7.48
C PHE A 28 11.61 -5.77 8.95
N LEU A 29 10.42 -6.23 9.35
CA LEU A 29 10.03 -6.27 10.74
C LEU A 29 11.03 -7.13 11.53
N VAL A 30 11.37 -8.33 11.03
CA VAL A 30 12.33 -9.23 11.67
C VAL A 30 13.71 -8.59 11.77
N LEU A 31 14.23 -7.97 10.70
CA LEU A 31 15.53 -7.29 10.73
C LEU A 31 15.55 -6.11 11.71
N THR A 32 14.47 -5.33 11.76
CA THR A 32 14.34 -4.19 12.69
C THR A 32 14.29 -4.69 14.13
N LEU A 33 13.51 -5.72 14.43
CA LEU A 33 13.43 -6.32 15.76
C LEU A 33 14.75 -6.96 16.18
N TYR A 34 15.46 -7.60 15.25
CA TYR A 34 16.80 -8.14 15.50
C TYR A 34 17.78 -7.02 15.87
N ASP A 35 17.80 -5.91 15.12
CA ASP A 35 18.66 -4.76 15.41
C ASP A 35 18.32 -4.11 16.77
N ILE A 36 17.03 -4.00 17.10
CA ILE A 36 16.59 -3.55 18.44
C ILE A 36 17.11 -4.51 19.52
N GLY A 37 16.83 -5.81 19.39
CA GLY A 37 17.25 -6.83 20.36
C GLY A 37 18.76 -6.87 20.57
N TRP A 38 19.52 -6.77 19.48
CA TRP A 38 20.98 -6.67 19.51
C TRP A 38 21.45 -5.41 20.26
N THR A 39 20.84 -4.26 19.97
CA THR A 39 21.17 -2.98 20.62
C THR A 39 20.90 -3.02 22.12
N TYR A 40 19.78 -3.60 22.54
CA TYR A 40 19.43 -3.72 23.96
C TYR A 40 20.31 -4.75 24.70
N SER A 41 20.70 -5.84 24.03
CA SER A 41 21.61 -6.85 24.60
C SER A 41 23.03 -6.28 24.84
N TYR A 42 23.56 -5.49 23.91
CA TYR A 42 24.92 -4.91 24.02
C TYR A 42 25.01 -3.65 24.88
N LYS A 43 23.89 -3.04 25.27
CA LYS A 43 23.88 -1.98 26.30
C LYS A 43 24.46 -2.47 27.64
N ASN A 44 24.51 -3.80 27.85
CA ASN A 44 25.18 -4.45 28.99
C ASN A 44 26.69 -4.72 28.76
N HIS A 45 27.24 -4.49 27.56
CA HIS A 45 28.62 -4.85 27.18
C HIS A 45 29.48 -3.65 26.72
N GLY A 46 29.06 -2.41 26.96
CA GLY A 46 29.94 -1.23 26.81
C GLY A 46 30.11 -0.67 25.39
N VAL A 47 29.30 -1.09 24.42
CA VAL A 47 29.25 -0.46 23.09
C VAL A 47 28.44 0.83 23.17
N HIS A 48 28.90 1.90 22.50
CA HIS A 48 28.27 3.22 22.54
C HIS A 48 26.74 3.13 22.33
N PRO A 49 25.93 3.65 23.27
CA PRO A 49 24.47 3.57 23.14
C PRO A 49 24.02 4.36 21.90
N LYS A 50 23.13 3.75 21.11
CA LYS A 50 22.40 4.44 20.04
C LYS A 50 21.80 5.73 20.59
N LYS A 51 21.90 6.83 19.84
CA LYS A 51 21.33 8.13 20.26
C LYS A 51 19.81 8.00 20.38
N GLY A 52 19.18 8.75 21.27
CA GLY A 52 17.72 8.63 21.52
C GLY A 52 16.85 8.76 20.26
N TRP A 53 17.27 9.54 19.28
CA TRP A 53 16.58 9.67 17.99
C TRP A 53 16.69 8.40 17.12
N GLU A 54 17.77 7.62 17.21
CA GLU A 54 17.92 6.35 16.49
C GLU A 54 16.95 5.30 17.04
N ILE A 55 16.75 5.29 18.36
CA ILE A 55 15.77 4.43 19.02
C ILE A 55 14.35 4.81 18.58
N ALA A 56 14.04 6.11 18.55
CA ALA A 56 12.74 6.59 18.07
C ALA A 56 12.47 6.17 16.61
N LEU A 57 13.48 6.26 15.73
CA LEU A 57 13.37 5.80 14.34
C LEU A 57 13.17 4.29 14.23
N LEU A 58 13.80 3.48 15.10
CA LEU A 58 13.61 2.03 15.13
C LEU A 58 12.19 1.67 15.56
N VAL A 59 11.67 2.29 16.63
CA VAL A 59 10.29 2.08 17.09
C VAL A 59 9.30 2.49 16.02
N LEU A 60 9.52 3.64 15.38
CA LEU A 60 8.70 4.09 14.24
C LEU A 60 8.74 3.08 13.09
N SER A 61 9.91 2.50 12.80
CA SER A 61 10.07 1.47 11.77
C SER A 61 9.25 0.21 12.06
N VAL A 62 9.21 -0.23 13.33
CA VAL A 62 8.35 -1.34 13.77
C VAL A 62 6.88 -0.98 13.56
N GLY A 63 6.45 0.20 14.01
CA GLY A 63 5.08 0.67 13.86
C GLY A 63 4.63 0.72 12.39
N ILE A 64 5.48 1.25 11.50
CA ILE A 64 5.18 1.29 10.06
C ILE A 64 5.15 -0.11 9.44
N SER A 65 6.02 -1.03 9.88
CA SER A 65 5.99 -2.42 9.39
C SER A 65 4.70 -3.14 9.81
N LEU A 66 4.24 -2.94 11.04
CA LEU A 66 2.96 -3.47 11.52
C LEU A 66 1.78 -2.89 10.73
N ALA A 67 1.77 -1.57 10.50
CA ALA A 67 0.78 -0.94 9.62
C ALA A 67 0.83 -1.53 8.21
N GLY A 68 2.03 -1.78 7.69
CA GLY A 68 2.26 -2.47 6.42
C GLY A 68 1.60 -3.85 6.36
N ILE A 69 1.73 -4.66 7.41
CA ILE A 69 1.07 -5.98 7.50
C ILE A 69 -0.46 -5.81 7.41
N VAL A 70 -1.03 -4.86 8.15
CA VAL A 70 -2.48 -4.59 8.11
C VAL A 70 -2.92 -4.18 6.70
N ILE A 71 -2.17 -3.30 6.03
CA ILE A 71 -2.46 -2.87 4.65
C ILE A 71 -2.44 -4.06 3.69
N HIS A 72 -1.49 -4.99 3.84
CA HIS A 72 -1.43 -6.20 3.02
C HIS A 72 -2.61 -7.15 3.32
N LEU A 73 -3.03 -7.30 4.57
CA LEU A 73 -4.24 -8.07 4.88
C LEU A 73 -5.48 -7.46 4.20
N LEU A 74 -5.62 -6.13 4.25
CA LEU A 74 -6.71 -5.42 3.59
C LEU A 74 -6.66 -5.58 2.06
N ILE A 75 -5.47 -5.54 1.44
CA ILE A 75 -5.36 -5.73 -0.02
C ILE A 75 -5.73 -7.16 -0.42
N PHE A 76 -5.32 -8.17 0.35
CA PHE A 76 -5.72 -9.56 0.08
C PHE A 76 -7.22 -9.76 0.22
N LEU A 77 -7.84 -9.18 1.25
CA LEU A 77 -9.29 -9.22 1.42
C LEU A 77 -10.00 -8.51 0.27
N SER A 78 -9.51 -7.34 -0.15
CA SER A 78 -10.05 -6.57 -1.28
C SER A 78 -9.99 -7.34 -2.60
N LEU A 79 -8.84 -7.97 -2.89
CA LEU A 79 -8.63 -8.78 -4.10
C LEU A 79 -9.47 -10.06 -4.10
N ARG A 80 -9.68 -10.69 -2.92
CA ARG A 80 -10.40 -11.96 -2.79
C ARG A 80 -11.92 -11.80 -2.78
N LEU A 81 -12.43 -10.87 -1.97
CA LEU A 81 -13.88 -10.71 -1.76
C LEU A 81 -14.54 -9.86 -2.85
N GLY A 82 -13.74 -9.15 -3.65
CA GLY A 82 -14.28 -8.14 -4.56
C GLY A 82 -14.84 -6.99 -3.73
N SER A 83 -14.00 -6.03 -3.39
CA SER A 83 -14.43 -4.89 -2.59
C SER A 83 -15.63 -4.16 -3.20
N ASN A 84 -16.58 -3.74 -2.37
CA ASN A 84 -17.48 -2.63 -2.73
C ASN A 84 -16.63 -1.48 -3.29
N TRP A 85 -17.05 -0.90 -4.40
CA TRP A 85 -16.18 -0.09 -5.24
C TRP A 85 -15.43 1.00 -4.47
N ARG A 86 -16.10 1.74 -3.58
CA ARG A 86 -15.46 2.77 -2.73
C ARG A 86 -14.42 2.23 -1.75
N ARG A 87 -14.70 1.10 -1.08
CA ARG A 87 -13.77 0.51 -0.09
C ARG A 87 -12.50 -0.04 -0.77
N GLY A 88 -12.64 -0.60 -1.98
CA GLY A 88 -11.51 -1.09 -2.77
C GLY A 88 -10.52 -0.01 -3.17
N HIS A 89 -11.05 1.12 -3.65
CA HIS A 89 -10.25 2.26 -4.07
C HIS A 89 -9.39 2.80 -2.94
N PHE A 90 -9.99 2.98 -1.75
CA PHE A 90 -9.26 3.46 -0.59
C PHE A 90 -8.11 2.52 -0.19
N VAL A 91 -8.38 1.21 -0.14
CA VAL A 91 -7.35 0.22 0.20
C VAL A 91 -6.20 0.21 -0.82
N ILE A 92 -6.50 0.32 -2.12
CA ILE A 92 -5.46 0.38 -3.16
C ILE A 92 -4.63 1.68 -3.03
N ILE A 93 -5.26 2.82 -2.75
CA ILE A 93 -4.53 4.09 -2.55
C ILE A 93 -3.58 4.00 -1.35
N VAL A 94 -4.07 3.51 -0.21
CA VAL A 94 -3.25 3.34 0.99
C VAL A 94 -2.08 2.38 0.72
N PHE A 95 -2.34 1.29 -0.02
CA PHE A 95 -1.28 0.38 -0.47
C PHE A 95 -0.25 1.06 -1.37
N LEU A 96 -0.68 1.88 -2.34
CA LEU A 96 0.24 2.60 -3.23
C LEU A 96 1.12 3.61 -2.47
N VAL A 97 0.55 4.34 -1.51
CA VAL A 97 1.33 5.24 -0.63
C VAL A 97 2.36 4.45 0.18
N PHE A 98 1.94 3.30 0.72
CA PHE A 98 2.84 2.41 1.44
C PHE A 98 3.97 1.86 0.54
N GLN A 99 3.68 1.53 -0.72
CA GLN A 99 4.71 1.11 -1.68
C GLN A 99 5.76 2.20 -1.93
N VAL A 100 5.34 3.46 -2.04
CA VAL A 100 6.30 4.59 -2.16
C VAL A 100 7.21 4.68 -0.95
N TYR A 101 6.66 4.49 0.25
CA TYR A 101 7.45 4.43 1.47
C TYR A 101 8.47 3.27 1.44
N MET A 102 8.04 2.07 1.02
CA MET A 102 8.93 0.91 0.92
C MET A 102 10.06 1.13 -0.09
N MET A 103 9.76 1.71 -1.25
CA MET A 103 10.77 2.10 -2.25
C MET A 103 11.80 3.06 -1.67
N ALA A 104 11.37 4.12 -0.97
CA ALA A 104 12.27 5.06 -0.32
C ALA A 104 13.17 4.37 0.72
N ARG A 105 12.61 3.43 1.50
CA ARG A 105 13.36 2.60 2.44
C ARG A 105 14.40 1.72 1.75
N MET A 106 14.06 1.08 0.63
CA MET A 106 15.02 0.24 -0.12
C MET A 106 16.18 1.08 -0.65
N ILE A 107 15.92 2.29 -1.14
CA ILE A 107 16.97 3.22 -1.59
C ILE A 107 17.93 3.55 -0.42
N ILE A 108 17.40 3.82 0.77
CA ILE A 108 18.23 4.10 1.96
C ILE A 108 19.09 2.87 2.31
N LEU A 109 18.53 1.66 2.28
CA LEU A 109 19.27 0.43 2.56
C LEU A 109 20.38 0.17 1.54
N LEU A 110 20.08 0.37 0.25
CA LEU A 110 21.05 0.26 -0.83
C LEU A 110 22.19 1.27 -0.66
N TYR A 111 21.87 2.51 -0.29
CA TYR A 111 22.86 3.55 -0.02
C TYR A 111 23.75 3.17 1.17
N VAL A 112 23.17 2.74 2.29
CA VAL A 112 23.92 2.34 3.49
C VAL A 112 24.81 1.13 3.19
N GLY A 113 24.26 0.07 2.57
CA GLY A 113 25.02 -1.12 2.22
C GLY A 113 26.17 -0.81 1.26
N SER A 114 25.92 -0.03 0.22
CA SER A 114 26.95 0.37 -0.76
C SER A 114 28.05 1.19 -0.11
N ARG A 115 27.69 2.12 0.79
CA ARG A 115 28.64 2.93 1.54
C ARG A 115 29.51 2.07 2.46
N THR A 116 28.93 1.11 3.17
CA THR A 116 29.68 0.18 4.04
C THR A 116 30.69 -0.65 3.25
N ILE A 117 30.36 -1.08 2.03
CA ILE A 117 31.32 -1.76 1.14
C ILE A 117 32.42 -0.81 0.67
N ALA A 118 32.05 0.41 0.25
CA ALA A 118 32.99 1.39 -0.28
C ALA A 118 34.01 1.90 0.76
N GLU A 119 33.60 2.02 2.02
CA GLU A 119 34.47 2.45 3.13
C GLU A 119 35.48 1.37 3.55
N ARG A 120 35.21 0.09 3.25
CA ARG A 120 36.11 -1.04 3.55
C ARG A 120 37.06 -1.37 2.39
N LYS A 121 37.80 -0.37 1.88
CA LYS A 121 38.82 -0.59 0.85
C LYS A 121 39.89 -1.58 1.34
N GLY A 122 39.98 -2.75 0.69
CA GLY A 122 41.08 -3.72 0.87
C GLY A 122 40.80 -4.92 1.78
N THR A 123 39.63 -5.02 2.40
CA THR A 123 39.20 -6.22 3.14
C THR A 123 38.08 -6.94 2.39
N LYS A 124 37.90 -8.26 2.61
CA LYS A 124 36.80 -9.03 2.02
C LYS A 124 35.48 -8.31 2.30
N ALA A 125 34.63 -8.18 1.28
CA ALA A 125 33.34 -7.51 1.39
C ALA A 125 32.55 -8.09 2.58
N ASP A 126 31.97 -7.20 3.39
CA ASP A 126 31.17 -7.62 4.53
C ASP A 126 29.95 -8.41 4.00
N PRO A 127 29.82 -9.71 4.32
CA PRO A 127 28.73 -10.53 3.81
C PRO A 127 27.36 -9.95 4.18
N PHE A 128 27.26 -9.26 5.31
CA PHE A 128 26.03 -8.58 5.72
C PHE A 128 25.67 -7.42 4.78
N ALA A 129 26.65 -6.60 4.39
CA ALA A 129 26.43 -5.49 3.47
C ALA A 129 26.05 -5.98 2.05
N VAL A 130 26.65 -7.08 1.60
CA VAL A 130 26.28 -7.71 0.32
C VAL A 130 24.85 -8.23 0.35
N VAL A 131 24.46 -8.92 1.44
CA VAL A 131 23.09 -9.40 1.65
C VAL A 131 22.10 -8.23 1.64
N LEU A 132 22.40 -7.13 2.34
CA LEU A 132 21.55 -5.93 2.33
C LEU A 132 21.34 -5.35 0.93
N ILE A 133 22.39 -5.31 0.10
CA ILE A 133 22.29 -4.80 -1.27
C ILE A 133 21.46 -5.73 -2.15
N VAL A 134 21.70 -7.03 -2.08
CA VAL A 134 20.97 -8.02 -2.88
C VAL A 134 19.48 -8.02 -2.53
N PHE A 135 19.14 -8.13 -1.25
CA PHE A 135 17.74 -8.10 -0.81
C PHE A 135 17.10 -6.74 -1.06
N GLY A 136 17.80 -5.63 -0.79
CA GLY A 136 17.30 -4.29 -1.07
C GLY A 136 16.98 -4.08 -2.55
N THR A 137 17.81 -4.62 -3.45
CA THR A 137 17.58 -4.53 -4.91
C THR A 137 16.38 -5.37 -5.33
N LEU A 138 16.30 -6.62 -4.87
CA LEU A 138 15.19 -7.53 -5.20
C LEU A 138 13.85 -6.96 -4.73
N PHE A 139 13.78 -6.45 -3.50
CA PHE A 139 12.56 -5.85 -2.98
C PHE A 139 12.24 -4.53 -3.66
N PHE A 140 13.22 -3.69 -3.97
CA PHE A 140 12.98 -2.46 -4.73
C PHE A 140 12.35 -2.75 -6.10
N ILE A 141 12.88 -3.74 -6.84
CA ILE A 141 12.32 -4.13 -8.14
C ILE A 141 10.89 -4.64 -7.97
N ASN A 142 10.63 -5.48 -6.95
CA ASN A 142 9.29 -5.96 -6.66
C ASN A 142 8.32 -4.81 -6.35
N ASP A 143 8.74 -3.83 -5.54
CA ASP A 143 7.91 -2.69 -5.14
C ASP A 143 7.58 -1.80 -6.35
N VAL A 144 8.56 -1.55 -7.24
CA VAL A 144 8.35 -0.82 -8.50
C VAL A 144 7.36 -1.55 -9.41
N ILE A 145 7.54 -2.86 -9.62
CA ILE A 145 6.63 -3.66 -10.45
C ILE A 145 5.23 -3.66 -9.82
N SER A 146 5.14 -3.90 -8.52
CA SER A 146 3.88 -3.88 -7.77
C SER A 146 3.17 -2.54 -7.93
N PHE A 147 3.89 -1.42 -7.75
CA PHE A 147 3.36 -0.08 -7.91
C PHE A 147 2.77 0.14 -9.32
N LEU A 148 3.52 -0.19 -10.37
CA LEU A 148 3.05 -0.01 -11.75
C LEU A 148 1.78 -0.83 -12.06
N PHE A 149 1.74 -2.09 -11.60
CA PHE A 149 0.58 -2.96 -11.80
C PHE A 149 -0.63 -2.51 -11.00
N PHE A 150 -0.46 -2.09 -9.73
CA PHE A 150 -1.56 -1.60 -8.90
C PHE A 150 -2.07 -0.22 -9.34
N VAL A 151 -1.21 0.68 -9.83
CA VAL A 151 -1.65 1.95 -10.45
C VAL A 151 -2.49 1.67 -11.70
N THR A 152 -2.05 0.74 -12.55
CA THR A 152 -2.81 0.36 -13.75
C THR A 152 -4.16 -0.24 -13.36
N HIS A 153 -4.17 -1.14 -12.37
CA HIS A 153 -5.40 -1.72 -11.86
C HIS A 153 -6.35 -0.66 -11.29
N PHE A 154 -5.83 0.28 -10.50
CA PHE A 154 -6.60 1.39 -9.93
C PHE A 154 -7.25 2.26 -11.01
N ARG A 155 -6.52 2.59 -12.09
CA ARG A 155 -7.07 3.39 -13.20
C ARG A 155 -8.23 2.68 -13.89
N ILE A 156 -8.10 1.38 -14.15
CA ILE A 156 -9.17 0.58 -14.76
C ILE A 156 -10.38 0.52 -13.83
N LEU A 157 -10.15 0.26 -12.53
CA LEU A 157 -11.22 0.20 -11.53
C LEU A 157 -11.99 1.54 -11.44
N LYS A 158 -11.28 2.67 -11.54
CA LYS A 158 -11.86 4.01 -11.54
C LYS A 158 -12.73 4.26 -12.78
N GLN A 159 -12.32 3.78 -13.94
CA GLN A 159 -13.12 3.88 -15.17
C GLN A 159 -14.39 3.05 -15.08
N GLU A 160 -14.30 1.79 -14.65
CA GLU A 160 -15.46 0.90 -14.49
C GLU A 160 -16.48 1.47 -13.50
N VAL A 161 -16.01 2.17 -12.47
CA VAL A 161 -16.85 2.86 -11.51
C VAL A 161 -17.58 4.04 -12.12
N HIS A 162 -16.85 4.89 -12.85
CA HIS A 162 -17.44 6.07 -13.45
C HIS A 162 -18.52 5.69 -14.46
N GLU A 163 -18.29 4.63 -15.25
CA GLU A 163 -19.29 4.06 -16.15
C GLU A 163 -20.55 3.62 -15.39
N ARG A 164 -20.41 2.95 -14.23
CA ARG A 164 -21.57 2.56 -13.42
C ARG A 164 -22.31 3.74 -12.80
N GLU A 165 -21.59 4.73 -12.29
CA GLU A 165 -22.22 5.94 -11.75
C GLU A 165 -23.00 6.68 -12.84
N CYS A 166 -22.50 6.72 -14.08
CA CYS A 166 -23.22 7.26 -15.21
C CYS A 166 -24.44 6.42 -15.62
N GLU A 167 -24.34 5.09 -15.60
CA GLU A 167 -25.48 4.19 -15.85
C GLU A 167 -26.57 4.31 -14.77
N GLU A 168 -26.18 4.39 -13.50
CA GLU A 168 -27.09 4.58 -12.35
C GLU A 168 -27.78 5.95 -12.44
N ALA A 169 -27.03 7.03 -12.71
CA ALA A 169 -27.61 8.36 -12.92
C ALA A 169 -28.56 8.41 -14.12
N ALA A 170 -28.22 7.75 -15.24
CA ALA A 170 -29.10 7.68 -16.40
C ALA A 170 -30.39 6.88 -16.13
N GLN A 171 -30.32 5.85 -15.28
CA GLN A 171 -31.50 5.10 -14.84
C GLN A 171 -32.36 5.91 -13.85
N GLU A 172 -31.77 6.71 -12.98
CA GLU A 172 -32.48 7.63 -12.09
C GLU A 172 -33.16 8.77 -12.87
N ASP A 173 -32.50 9.32 -13.90
CA ASP A 173 -33.08 10.33 -14.80
C ASP A 173 -34.26 9.73 -15.59
N GLN A 174 -34.12 8.52 -16.16
CA GLN A 174 -35.22 7.83 -16.85
C GLN A 174 -36.38 7.47 -15.91
N ARG A 175 -36.11 7.13 -14.65
CA ARG A 175 -37.16 6.90 -13.64
C ARG A 175 -37.89 8.18 -13.28
N SER A 176 -37.17 9.29 -13.16
CA SER A 176 -37.71 10.61 -12.86
C SER A 176 -38.56 11.14 -14.02
N GLU A 177 -38.14 10.90 -15.26
CA GLU A 177 -38.86 11.29 -16.47
C GLU A 177 -40.11 10.39 -16.70
N CYS A 178 -40.04 9.10 -16.36
CA CYS A 178 -41.20 8.19 -16.37
C CYS A 178 -42.22 8.42 -15.24
N THR A 179 -41.85 9.15 -14.18
CA THR A 179 -42.78 9.51 -13.08
C THR A 179 -43.29 10.95 -13.15
N SER A 180 -42.77 11.77 -14.06
CA SER A 180 -43.33 13.09 -14.35
C SER A 180 -44.51 13.00 -15.34
N GLU A 181 -45.74 13.08 -14.82
CA GLU A 181 -46.90 13.51 -15.62
C GLU A 181 -46.69 14.93 -16.19
N PRO A 182 -47.33 15.29 -17.32
CA PRO A 182 -47.18 16.61 -17.92
C PRO A 182 -47.94 17.65 -17.10
N GLY A 183 -47.27 18.26 -16.13
CA GLY A 183 -47.90 19.27 -15.27
C GLY A 183 -46.91 20.20 -14.58
N GLY A 184 -46.63 21.36 -15.20
CA GLY A 184 -46.40 22.62 -14.49
C GLY A 184 -45.01 22.90 -13.89
N ARG A 185 -44.25 23.77 -14.58
CA ARG A 185 -43.29 24.79 -14.08
C ARG A 185 -42.84 24.77 -12.59
N SER A 186 -41.51 24.75 -12.42
CA SER A 186 -40.67 25.78 -11.72
C SER A 186 -39.92 25.40 -10.41
N ARG A 187 -38.58 25.32 -10.58
CA ARG A 187 -37.43 25.74 -9.71
C ARG A 187 -37.26 25.24 -8.25
N LYS A 188 -36.08 24.62 -8.07
CA LYS A 188 -35.06 24.73 -6.99
C LYS A 188 -35.44 24.35 -5.56
N ALA A 189 -34.76 23.32 -5.04
CA ALA A 189 -34.00 23.43 -3.79
C ALA A 189 -32.84 22.42 -3.81
N THR A 190 -31.65 22.94 -3.55
CA THR A 190 -30.40 22.21 -3.40
C THR A 190 -30.41 21.52 -2.04
N GLU A 191 -30.38 20.19 -1.98
CA GLU A 191 -30.07 19.46 -0.75
C GLU A 191 -28.92 18.49 -1.03
N THR A 192 -27.82 18.75 -0.32
CA THR A 192 -26.60 17.95 -0.28
C THR A 192 -26.84 16.67 0.53
N PRO A 193 -26.40 15.47 0.10
CA PRO A 193 -26.46 14.29 0.96
C PRO A 193 -25.24 14.29 1.88
N PHE A 194 -25.38 14.92 3.04
CA PHE A 194 -24.40 14.89 4.14
C PHE A 194 -25.09 14.54 5.46
N GLU A 195 -26.01 13.58 5.46
CA GLU A 195 -26.57 13.02 6.70
C GLU A 195 -26.83 11.51 6.53
N GLU A 196 -25.82 10.67 6.73
CA GLU A 196 -26.03 9.27 7.13
C GLU A 196 -24.78 8.62 7.79
N TRP A 197 -24.00 9.43 8.52
CA TRP A 197 -22.86 8.96 9.34
C TRP A 197 -23.17 8.97 10.84
N GLU A 198 -24.37 8.57 11.26
CA GLU A 198 -24.64 8.28 12.68
C GLU A 198 -25.51 7.04 12.79
N GLY A 199 -24.88 5.87 13.00
CA GLY A 199 -25.66 4.65 13.23
C GLY A 199 -24.93 3.31 13.23
N ILE A 200 -23.60 3.23 13.38
CA ILE A 200 -22.94 1.94 13.66
C ILE A 200 -21.72 2.15 14.58
N ILE A 201 -21.97 2.57 15.82
CA ILE A 201 -21.15 2.18 16.98
C ILE A 201 -22.11 1.98 18.17
N LEU A 202 -22.46 0.72 18.40
CA LEU A 202 -22.56 0.07 19.72
C LEU A 202 -22.70 -1.44 19.51
#